data_AF-A0A661RMI5-F1
#
_entry.id   AF-A0A661RMI5-F1
#
_cell.length_a   1.000
_cell.length_b   1.000
_cell.length_c   1.000
_cell.angle_alpha   90.00
_cell.angle_beta   90.00
_cell.angle_gamma   90.00
#
_symmetry.space_group_name_H-M   'P 1'
#
loop_
_entity.id
_entity.type
_entity.pdbx_description
1 polymer ?
#
loop_
_entity_poly.entity_id
_entity_poly.type
_entity_poly.pdbx_seq_one_letter_code
_entity_poly.pdbx_strand_id
1 'polypeptide(L)'
;MHHQKLFNDKADLYKSARPTYPHALYPYLAGLCSATNCVWDCACGNGQAAVELAEQFDMVFATDISEKQISNAKKHPGIHYSVSPAESTCFLENSLDLVCVAQALHWFDLKFFWPEVARVLKPNGIFSAWGYTWPQINRQLDDAFKQLVLDVIEPYWASRNKLLWEHYKDIHFPFKEKNAPEFEMSIKWDLDGFFNFVHTFSATRQCMGAIGNHFFAYAYSEMNKLWGNSKEKKWVSLDFVFYAGAF
;
A
#
# COMPACT_ATOMS: atom_id res chain seq x y z
N MET A 1 -15.56 6.67 27.95
CA MET A 1 -14.10 6.82 28.20
C MET A 1 -13.20 5.86 27.39
N HIS A 2 -13.72 4.93 26.56
CA HIS A 2 -12.85 4.07 25.73
C HIS A 2 -12.38 4.69 24.40
N HIS A 3 -13.14 5.59 23.77
CA HIS A 3 -12.80 6.14 22.45
C HIS A 3 -11.56 7.05 22.44
N GLN A 4 -11.25 7.75 23.54
CA GLN A 4 -10.10 8.68 23.60
C GLN A 4 -8.73 7.99 23.53
N LYS A 5 -8.65 6.70 23.90
CA LYS A 5 -7.40 5.92 23.84
C LYS A 5 -7.12 5.31 22.47
N LEU A 6 -8.12 5.17 21.59
CA LEU A 6 -7.93 4.55 20.27
C LEU A 6 -7.11 5.41 19.29
N PHE A 7 -7.00 6.73 19.51
CA PHE A 7 -6.60 7.66 18.44
C PHE A 7 -5.27 8.40 18.69
N ASN A 8 -4.53 8.08 19.76
CA ASN A 8 -3.34 8.85 20.16
C ASN A 8 -1.96 8.30 19.71
N ASP A 9 -1.84 7.07 19.20
CA ASP A 9 -0.51 6.46 18.91
C ASP A 9 -0.22 6.29 17.41
N LYS A 10 0.48 7.26 16.81
CA LYS A 10 0.51 7.49 15.36
C LYS A 10 1.32 6.51 14.50
N ALA A 11 2.26 5.75 15.06
CA ALA A 11 3.14 4.85 14.29
C ALA A 11 2.81 3.37 14.50
N ASP A 12 2.54 2.96 15.75
CA ASP A 12 2.23 1.57 16.08
C ASP A 12 0.87 1.14 15.50
N LEU A 13 -0.12 2.04 15.49
CA LEU A 13 -1.42 1.81 14.83
C LEU A 13 -1.28 1.57 13.32
N TYR A 14 -0.35 2.26 12.65
CA TYR A 14 -0.14 2.09 11.21
C TYR A 14 0.31 0.67 10.87
N LYS A 15 1.18 0.10 11.70
CA LYS A 15 1.73 -1.25 11.52
C LYS A 15 0.71 -2.35 11.76
N SER A 16 -0.17 -2.20 12.75
CA SER A 16 -1.16 -3.23 13.10
C SER A 16 -2.46 -3.15 12.28
N ALA A 17 -2.76 -1.98 11.71
CA ALA A 17 -4.06 -1.74 11.08
C ALA A 17 -4.05 -1.86 9.54
N ARG A 18 -2.88 -1.74 8.90
CA ARG A 18 -2.77 -1.91 7.45
C ARG A 18 -2.89 -3.41 7.09
N PRO A 19 -3.74 -3.78 6.13
CA PRO A 19 -3.88 -5.15 5.66
C PRO A 19 -2.64 -5.62 4.90
N THR A 20 -2.38 -6.92 4.93
CA THR A 20 -1.35 -7.59 4.12
C THR A 20 -1.86 -7.84 2.70
N TYR A 21 -0.97 -7.79 1.71
CA TYR A 21 -1.32 -8.08 0.32
C TYR A 21 -1.67 -9.57 0.14
N PRO A 22 -2.41 -9.93 -0.94
CA PRO A 22 -2.74 -11.33 -1.21
C PRO A 22 -1.49 -12.19 -1.30
N HIS A 23 -1.38 -13.25 -0.49
CA HIS A 23 -0.17 -14.10 -0.49
C HIS A 23 0.13 -14.73 -1.86
N ALA A 24 -0.91 -15.00 -2.67
CA ALA A 24 -0.76 -15.54 -4.02
C ALA A 24 -0.04 -14.57 -5.00
N LEU A 25 0.06 -13.29 -4.65
CA LEU A 25 0.77 -12.28 -5.44
C LEU A 25 2.26 -12.62 -5.60
N TYR A 26 2.92 -13.03 -4.51
CA TYR A 26 4.39 -13.15 -4.51
C TYR A 26 4.89 -14.35 -5.34
N PRO A 27 4.30 -15.55 -5.25
CA PRO A 27 4.64 -16.64 -6.17
C PRO A 27 4.32 -16.32 -7.63
N TYR A 28 3.26 -15.54 -7.89
CA TYR A 28 2.95 -15.07 -9.24
C TYR A 28 4.03 -14.12 -9.77
N LEU A 29 4.48 -13.14 -8.96
CA LEU A 29 5.58 -12.24 -9.30
C LEU A 29 6.87 -13.01 -9.61
N ALA A 30 7.21 -14.00 -8.79
CA ALA A 30 8.36 -14.88 -9.04
C ALA A 30 8.22 -15.65 -10.36
N GLY A 31 7.02 -16.18 -10.64
CA GLY A 31 6.72 -16.89 -11.89
C GLY A 31 6.74 -16.03 -13.15
N LEU A 32 6.69 -14.70 -13.04
CA LEU A 32 6.89 -13.78 -14.16
C LEU A 32 8.37 -13.61 -14.54
N CYS A 33 9.28 -13.86 -13.60
CA CYS A 33 10.71 -13.63 -13.76
C CYS A 33 11.41 -14.86 -14.34
N SER A 34 12.46 -14.66 -15.13
CA SER A 34 13.30 -15.76 -15.64
C SER A 34 14.24 -16.33 -14.57
N ALA A 35 14.54 -15.53 -13.54
CA ALA A 35 15.30 -15.92 -12.36
C ALA A 35 14.79 -15.10 -11.15
N THR A 36 15.07 -15.58 -9.95
CA THR A 36 14.61 -14.99 -8.69
C THR A 36 15.77 -14.60 -7.78
N ASN A 37 16.85 -14.07 -8.35
CA ASN A 37 18.06 -13.74 -7.57
C ASN A 37 17.87 -12.45 -6.79
N CYS A 38 17.42 -11.38 -7.47
CA CYS A 38 17.39 -10.04 -6.89
C CYS A 38 16.10 -9.30 -7.23
N VAL A 39 15.43 -8.79 -6.19
CA VAL A 39 14.26 -7.92 -6.32
C VAL A 39 14.50 -6.60 -5.59
N TRP A 40 13.97 -5.51 -6.15
CA TRP A 40 13.89 -4.22 -5.48
C TRP A 40 12.46 -3.89 -5.06
N ASP A 41 12.21 -3.81 -3.74
CA ASP A 41 11.01 -3.23 -3.13
C ASP A 41 11.21 -1.72 -2.95
N CYS A 42 10.64 -0.94 -3.87
CA CYS A 42 10.79 0.51 -3.95
C CYS A 42 9.69 1.23 -3.17
N ALA A 43 10.10 2.17 -2.31
CA ALA A 43 9.27 2.78 -1.27
C ALA A 43 8.64 1.73 -0.34
N CYS A 44 9.50 0.86 0.20
CA CYS A 44 9.14 -0.31 0.98
C CYS A 44 8.45 0.01 2.32
N GLY A 45 8.47 1.27 2.77
CA GLY A 45 8.07 1.66 4.11
C GLY A 45 8.83 0.84 5.15
N ASN A 46 8.10 0.15 6.02
CA ASN A 46 8.66 -0.73 7.04
C ASN A 46 8.92 -2.18 6.56
N GLY A 47 8.90 -2.42 5.25
CA GLY A 47 9.21 -3.71 4.63
C GLY A 47 8.05 -4.71 4.65
N GLN A 48 6.81 -4.25 4.56
CA GLN A 48 5.64 -5.15 4.54
C GLN A 48 5.68 -6.12 3.34
N ALA A 49 5.95 -5.61 2.14
CA ALA A 49 6.09 -6.44 0.93
C ALA A 49 7.45 -7.15 0.89
N ALA A 50 8.53 -6.45 1.26
CA ALA A 50 9.88 -7.00 1.32
C ALA A 50 10.00 -8.35 2.05
N VAL A 51 9.28 -8.53 3.16
CA VAL A 51 9.31 -9.80 3.92
C VAL A 51 8.75 -10.96 3.11
N GLU A 52 7.63 -10.77 2.42
CA GLU A 52 7.04 -11.84 1.59
C GLU A 52 7.85 -12.07 0.31
N LEU A 53 8.46 -11.01 -0.24
CA LEU A 53 9.39 -11.12 -1.37
C LEU A 53 10.64 -11.94 -1.02
N ALA A 54 11.12 -11.85 0.22
CA ALA A 54 12.29 -12.60 0.67
C ALA A 54 12.04 -14.12 0.80
N GLU A 55 10.79 -14.56 0.73
CA GLU A 55 10.42 -15.98 0.62
C GLU A 55 10.49 -16.48 -0.83
N GLN A 56 10.54 -15.58 -1.81
CA GLN A 56 10.50 -15.91 -3.24
C GLN A 56 11.80 -15.58 -3.98
N PHE A 57 12.59 -14.64 -3.47
CA PHE A 57 13.83 -14.16 -4.07
C PHE A 57 15.02 -14.32 -3.12
N ASP A 58 16.20 -14.63 -3.68
CA ASP A 58 17.41 -14.84 -2.87
C ASP A 58 17.83 -13.57 -2.12
N MET A 59 17.62 -12.40 -2.72
CA MET A 59 17.98 -11.11 -2.16
C MET A 59 16.94 -10.03 -2.47
N VAL A 60 16.47 -9.37 -1.41
CA VAL A 60 15.58 -8.21 -1.52
C VAL A 60 16.35 -6.95 -1.17
N PHE A 61 16.42 -6.01 -2.10
CA PHE A 61 16.81 -4.64 -1.82
C PHE A 61 15.54 -3.83 -1.53
N ALA A 62 15.43 -3.27 -0.33
CA ALA A 62 14.25 -2.53 0.09
C ALA A 62 14.63 -1.07 0.36
N THR A 63 14.07 -0.13 -0.39
CA THR A 63 14.43 1.29 -0.27
C THR A 63 13.24 2.14 0.11
N ASP A 64 13.49 3.17 0.92
CA ASP A 64 12.52 4.21 1.23
C ASP A 64 13.25 5.53 1.47
N ILE A 65 12.63 6.67 1.16
CA ILE A 65 13.20 7.99 1.45
C ILE A 65 13.19 8.32 2.94
N SER A 66 12.34 7.65 3.71
CA SER A 66 12.17 7.89 5.13
C SER A 66 13.11 7.01 5.95
N GLU A 67 14.18 7.63 6.47
CA GLU A 67 15.08 7.00 7.45
C GLU A 67 14.31 6.38 8.62
N LYS A 68 13.24 7.03 9.07
CA LYS A 68 12.36 6.52 10.12
C LYS A 68 11.61 5.26 9.72
N GLN A 69 11.19 5.10 8.46
CA GLN A 69 10.56 3.87 8.00
C GLN A 69 11.59 2.73 7.98
N ILE A 70 12.77 3.00 7.42
CA ILE A 70 13.88 2.05 7.34
C ILE A 70 14.34 1.60 8.75
N SER A 71 14.47 2.52 9.70
CA SER A 71 14.88 2.19 11.07
C SER A 71 13.86 1.31 11.81
N ASN A 72 12.59 1.36 11.41
CA ASN A 72 11.49 0.58 11.99
C ASN A 72 11.12 -0.65 11.15
N ALA A 73 11.90 -0.94 10.10
CA ALA A 73 11.62 -2.03 9.19
C ALA A 73 11.78 -3.40 9.85
N LYS A 74 11.02 -4.38 9.37
CA LYS A 74 11.10 -5.76 9.86
C LYS A 74 12.46 -6.35 9.49
N LYS A 75 13.25 -6.74 10.48
CA LYS A 75 14.54 -7.41 10.26
C LYS A 75 14.33 -8.77 9.59
N HIS A 76 15.09 -9.04 8.53
CA HIS A 76 15.11 -10.31 7.82
C HIS A 76 16.49 -10.49 7.18
N PRO A 77 17.11 -11.69 7.23
CA PRO A 77 18.46 -11.91 6.70
C PRO A 77 18.55 -11.76 5.18
N GLY A 78 17.47 -12.03 4.44
CA GLY A 78 17.39 -11.86 2.99
C GLY A 78 17.04 -10.45 2.51
N ILE A 79 16.96 -9.45 3.40
CA ILE A 79 16.56 -8.07 3.04
C ILE A 79 17.66 -7.07 3.40
N HIS A 80 18.04 -6.28 2.41
CA HIS A 80 18.94 -5.13 2.54
C HIS A 80 18.13 -3.84 2.47
N TYR A 81 17.88 -3.25 3.64
CA TYR A 81 17.22 -1.95 3.74
C TYR A 81 18.20 -0.80 3.54
N SER A 82 17.83 0.21 2.76
CA SER A 82 18.62 1.44 2.63
C SER A 82 17.75 2.67 2.38
N VAL A 83 18.25 3.84 2.78
CA VAL A 83 17.59 5.12 2.49
C VAL A 83 17.97 5.54 1.08
N SER A 84 17.01 5.58 0.17
CA SER A 84 17.24 5.96 -1.23
C SER A 84 15.95 6.49 -1.86
N PRO A 85 16.02 7.56 -2.68
CA PRO A 85 14.90 7.92 -3.54
C PRO A 85 14.68 6.85 -4.62
N ALA A 86 13.45 6.82 -5.16
CA ALA A 86 13.05 5.89 -6.21
C ALA A 86 13.64 6.26 -7.57
N GLU A 87 13.88 7.56 -7.78
CA GLU A 87 14.30 8.14 -9.04
C GLU A 87 15.82 8.09 -9.28
N SER A 88 16.60 7.74 -8.24
CA SER A 88 18.06 7.65 -8.35
C SER A 88 18.61 6.75 -7.24
N THR A 89 19.08 5.56 -7.62
CA THR A 89 19.62 4.57 -6.71
C THR A 89 21.11 4.31 -6.98
N CYS A 90 21.77 3.63 -6.04
CA CYS A 90 23.14 3.16 -6.22
C CYS A 90 23.21 1.73 -6.80
N PHE A 91 22.11 1.17 -7.30
CA PHE A 91 22.11 -0.16 -7.91
C PHE A 91 22.92 -0.18 -9.20
N LEU A 92 23.51 -1.33 -9.49
CA LEU A 92 24.19 -1.58 -10.76
C LEU A 92 23.17 -1.67 -11.90
N GLU A 93 23.62 -1.33 -13.11
CA GLU A 93 22.79 -1.51 -14.30
C GLU A 93 22.56 -3.00 -14.56
N ASN A 94 21.40 -3.37 -15.11
CA ASN A 94 21.06 -4.76 -15.46
C ASN A 94 21.27 -5.77 -14.32
N SER A 95 20.88 -5.41 -13.09
CA SER A 95 21.19 -6.19 -11.89
C SER A 95 19.98 -6.82 -11.22
N LEU A 96 18.76 -6.33 -11.51
CA LEU A 96 17.54 -6.76 -10.85
C LEU A 96 16.65 -7.62 -11.77
N ASP A 97 16.12 -8.70 -11.21
CA ASP A 97 15.14 -9.57 -11.89
C ASP A 97 13.73 -8.96 -11.84
N LEU A 98 13.40 -8.30 -10.71
CA LEU A 98 12.13 -7.62 -10.47
C LEU A 98 12.35 -6.26 -9.80
N VAL A 99 11.62 -5.24 -10.25
CA VAL A 99 11.40 -3.99 -9.52
C VAL A 99 9.92 -3.91 -9.17
N CYS A 100 9.63 -3.65 -7.90
CA CYS A 100 8.25 -3.57 -7.42
C CYS A 100 7.97 -2.31 -6.62
N VAL A 101 6.71 -1.85 -6.69
CA VAL A 101 6.22 -0.69 -5.94
C VAL A 101 4.88 -1.03 -5.30
N ALA A 102 4.84 -1.12 -3.97
CA ALA A 102 3.64 -1.45 -3.21
C ALA A 102 3.01 -0.20 -2.58
N GLN A 103 1.79 0.17 -2.99
CA GLN A 103 1.02 1.30 -2.46
C GLN A 103 1.67 2.69 -2.63
N ALA A 104 2.73 2.83 -3.43
CA ALA A 104 3.53 4.07 -3.43
C ALA A 104 3.75 4.74 -4.80
N LEU A 105 3.44 4.08 -5.92
CA LEU A 105 3.84 4.57 -7.24
C LEU A 105 3.32 5.98 -7.58
N HIS A 106 2.12 6.30 -7.11
CA HIS A 106 1.50 7.61 -7.29
C HIS A 106 2.28 8.77 -6.64
N TRP A 107 3.25 8.49 -5.77
CA TRP A 107 4.11 9.52 -5.17
C TRP A 107 5.32 9.88 -6.02
N PHE A 108 5.68 9.08 -7.03
CA PHE A 108 6.94 9.25 -7.75
C PHE A 108 6.85 10.29 -8.87
N ASP A 109 8.00 10.87 -9.22
CA ASP A 109 8.15 11.54 -10.51
C ASP A 109 8.45 10.50 -11.59
N LEU A 110 7.40 10.04 -12.26
CA LEU A 110 7.48 8.98 -13.26
C LEU A 110 8.45 9.29 -14.42
N LYS A 111 8.73 10.58 -14.69
CA LYS A 111 9.68 10.99 -15.73
C LYS A 111 11.11 10.55 -15.39
N PHE A 112 11.48 10.57 -14.12
CA PHE A 112 12.80 10.17 -13.64
C PHE A 112 12.82 8.73 -13.12
N PHE A 113 11.68 8.26 -12.62
CA PHE A 113 11.54 6.89 -12.16
C PHE A 113 11.70 5.86 -13.28
N TRP A 114 11.03 6.03 -14.43
CA TRP A 114 11.09 5.03 -15.50
C TRP A 114 12.49 4.78 -16.07
N PRO A 115 13.30 5.82 -16.36
CA PRO A 115 14.70 5.62 -16.75
C PRO A 115 15.50 4.85 -15.71
N GLU A 116 15.26 5.10 -14.41
CA GLU A 116 15.97 4.40 -13.35
C GLU A 116 15.57 2.93 -13.29
N VAL A 117 14.27 2.62 -13.38
CA VAL A 117 13.77 1.23 -13.46
C VAL A 117 14.38 0.50 -14.66
N ALA A 118 14.37 1.13 -15.85
CA ALA A 118 14.95 0.56 -17.06
C ALA A 118 16.47 0.33 -16.94
N ARG A 119 17.18 1.22 -16.25
CA ARG A 119 18.62 1.09 -16.02
C ARG A 119 18.95 -0.12 -15.15
N VAL A 120 18.20 -0.34 -14.07
CA VAL A 120 18.52 -1.37 -13.06
C VAL A 120 17.97 -2.75 -13.42
N LEU A 121 16.89 -2.84 -14.19
CA LEU A 121 16.33 -4.10 -14.64
C LEU A 121 17.27 -4.82 -15.61
N LYS A 122 17.41 -6.13 -15.43
CA LYS A 122 18.02 -7.01 -16.44
C LYS A 122 17.19 -6.99 -17.73
N PRO A 123 17.75 -7.40 -18.88
CA PRO A 123 16.96 -7.66 -20.08
C PRO A 123 15.83 -8.66 -19.80
N ASN A 124 14.59 -8.35 -20.18
CA ASN A 124 13.37 -9.09 -19.83
C ASN A 124 13.02 -9.11 -18.33
N GLY A 125 13.66 -8.26 -17.52
CA GLY A 125 13.30 -8.06 -16.12
C GLY A 125 11.88 -7.51 -15.98
N ILE A 126 11.28 -7.75 -14.83
CA ILE A 126 9.87 -7.40 -14.60
C ILE A 126 9.78 -6.12 -13.78
N PHE A 127 8.89 -5.23 -14.17
CA PHE A 127 8.35 -4.22 -13.28
C PHE A 127 6.95 -4.63 -12.84
N SER A 128 6.62 -4.40 -11.57
CA SER A 128 5.24 -4.49 -11.10
C SER A 128 4.90 -3.39 -10.10
N ALA A 129 3.66 -2.92 -10.13
CA ALA A 129 3.13 -2.09 -9.08
C ALA A 129 1.74 -2.56 -8.67
N TRP A 130 1.43 -2.43 -7.39
CA TRP A 130 0.13 -2.75 -6.85
C TRP A 130 -0.26 -1.81 -5.72
N GLY A 131 -1.53 -1.85 -5.37
CA GLY A 131 -2.07 -1.12 -4.24
C GLY A 131 -3.53 -1.47 -4.04
N TYR A 132 -4.15 -0.81 -3.08
CA TYR A 132 -5.58 -0.91 -2.86
C TYR A 132 -6.16 0.46 -2.52
N THR A 133 -7.45 0.62 -2.79
CA THR A 133 -8.18 1.87 -2.63
C THR A 133 -9.25 1.75 -1.53
N TRP A 134 -10.52 1.70 -1.91
CA TRP A 134 -11.68 1.88 -1.06
C TRP A 134 -12.11 0.55 -0.45
N PRO A 135 -12.39 0.53 0.87
CA PRO A 135 -13.00 -0.62 1.50
C PRO A 135 -14.49 -0.73 1.15
N GLN A 136 -14.98 -1.96 1.03
CA GLN A 136 -16.38 -2.30 0.82
C GLN A 136 -16.80 -3.39 1.81
N ILE A 137 -17.96 -3.22 2.45
CA ILE A 137 -18.48 -4.12 3.50
C ILE A 137 -19.86 -4.61 3.10
N ASN A 138 -20.80 -3.66 2.98
CA ASN A 138 -22.12 -3.83 2.42
C ASN A 138 -22.71 -2.43 2.17
N ARG A 139 -23.70 -2.35 1.29
CA ARG A 139 -24.29 -1.08 0.85
C ARG A 139 -24.59 -0.09 1.97
N GLN A 140 -25.19 -0.54 3.07
CA GLN A 140 -25.59 0.34 4.17
C GLN A 140 -24.38 0.93 4.92
N LEU A 141 -23.36 0.11 5.18
CA LEU A 141 -22.11 0.56 5.82
C LEU A 141 -21.26 1.39 4.87
N ASP A 142 -21.26 1.06 3.58
CA ASP A 142 -20.50 1.76 2.54
C ASP A 142 -21.05 3.18 2.33
N ASP A 143 -22.38 3.32 2.22
CA ASP A 143 -23.05 4.62 2.11
C ASP A 143 -22.77 5.49 3.35
N ALA A 144 -22.83 4.90 4.54
CA ALA A 144 -22.52 5.59 5.79
C ALA A 144 -21.05 6.01 5.87
N PHE A 145 -20.12 5.10 5.52
CA PHE A 145 -18.68 5.40 5.51
C PHE A 145 -18.35 6.53 4.54
N LYS A 146 -18.96 6.52 3.35
CA LYS A 146 -18.80 7.59 2.37
C LYS A 146 -19.22 8.94 2.94
N GLN A 147 -20.46 9.05 3.42
CA GLN A 147 -21.03 10.31 3.88
C GLN A 147 -20.37 10.83 5.17
N LEU A 148 -20.07 9.94 6.11
CA LEU A 148 -19.59 10.30 7.44
C LEU A 148 -18.07 10.49 7.50
N VAL A 149 -17.33 9.88 6.56
CA VAL A 149 -15.87 9.92 6.56
C VAL A 149 -15.33 10.41 5.22
N LEU A 150 -15.56 9.71 4.11
CA LEU A 150 -14.88 10.02 2.85
C LEU A 150 -15.17 11.43 2.34
N ASP A 151 -16.44 11.85 2.37
CA ASP A 151 -16.85 13.19 1.94
C ASP A 151 -16.28 14.28 2.87
N VAL A 152 -16.09 13.98 4.16
CA VAL A 152 -15.53 14.92 5.15
C VAL A 152 -14.02 15.09 4.98
N ILE A 153 -13.30 14.01 4.64
CA ILE A 153 -11.84 14.04 4.46
C ILE A 153 -11.43 14.39 3.02
N GLU A 154 -12.38 14.50 2.09
CA GLU A 154 -12.15 14.73 0.66
C GLU A 154 -11.18 15.89 0.38
N PRO A 155 -11.33 17.08 1.02
CA PRO A 155 -10.44 18.22 0.77
C PRO A 155 -8.99 18.03 1.25
N TYR A 156 -8.72 16.99 2.05
CA TYR A 156 -7.42 16.73 2.67
C TYR A 156 -6.58 15.69 1.93
N TRP A 157 -7.08 15.14 0.82
CA TRP A 157 -6.29 14.25 0.00
C TRP A 157 -5.27 15.01 -0.85
N ALA A 158 -4.05 14.48 -0.92
CA ALA A 158 -3.11 14.96 -1.92
C ALA A 158 -3.60 14.53 -3.32
N SER A 159 -3.57 15.45 -4.29
CA SER A 159 -4.01 15.22 -5.67
C SER A 159 -3.36 13.99 -6.32
N ARG A 160 -2.12 13.67 -5.93
CA ARG A 160 -1.38 12.49 -6.39
C ARG A 160 -2.11 11.17 -6.13
N ASN A 161 -2.94 11.04 -5.08
CA ASN A 161 -3.67 9.80 -4.79
C ASN A 161 -4.65 9.40 -5.91
N LYS A 162 -5.11 10.37 -6.71
CA LYS A 162 -6.01 10.13 -7.84
C LYS A 162 -5.47 9.06 -8.79
N LEU A 163 -4.15 9.03 -9.01
CA LEU A 163 -3.53 8.06 -9.90
C LEU A 163 -3.75 6.61 -9.42
N LEU A 164 -3.68 6.36 -8.11
CA LEU A 164 -3.99 5.05 -7.53
C LEU A 164 -5.50 4.76 -7.56
N TRP A 165 -6.35 5.74 -7.25
CA TRP A 165 -7.80 5.58 -7.26
C TRP A 165 -8.38 5.25 -8.63
N GLU A 166 -7.73 5.74 -9.67
CA GLU A 166 -8.08 5.44 -11.06
C GLU A 166 -7.25 4.27 -11.63
N HIS A 167 -6.77 3.40 -10.73
CA HIS A 167 -6.08 2.14 -11.04
C HIS A 167 -4.87 2.31 -11.96
N TYR A 168 -4.13 3.41 -11.80
CA TYR A 168 -2.95 3.74 -12.60
C TYR A 168 -3.20 3.83 -14.12
N LYS A 169 -4.46 3.94 -14.57
CA LYS A 169 -4.86 3.92 -15.98
C LYS A 169 -4.16 4.99 -16.85
N ASP A 170 -3.81 6.12 -16.25
CA ASP A 170 -3.22 7.27 -16.95
C ASP A 170 -1.67 7.26 -16.90
N ILE A 171 -1.07 6.20 -16.36
CA ILE A 171 0.39 6.01 -16.43
C ILE A 171 0.76 5.62 -17.86
N HIS A 172 1.64 6.41 -18.49
CA HIS A 172 2.32 5.97 -19.70
C HIS A 172 3.36 4.92 -19.33
N PHE A 173 2.97 3.66 -19.42
CA PHE A 173 3.79 2.54 -19.01
C PHE A 173 4.80 2.16 -20.11
N PRO A 174 6.13 2.22 -19.84
CA PRO A 174 7.14 2.07 -20.88
C PRO A 174 7.48 0.60 -21.20
N PHE A 175 6.88 -0.35 -20.49
CA PHE A 175 7.20 -1.78 -20.59
C PHE A 175 6.09 -2.56 -21.28
N LYS A 176 6.42 -3.74 -21.81
CA LYS A 176 5.43 -4.62 -22.43
C LYS A 176 4.54 -5.24 -21.35
N GLU A 177 3.28 -4.79 -21.28
CA GLU A 177 2.30 -5.26 -20.30
C GLU A 177 2.15 -6.78 -20.28
N LYS A 178 1.95 -7.30 -19.08
CA LYS A 178 1.67 -8.71 -18.81
C LYS A 178 0.22 -8.86 -18.37
N ASN A 179 -0.47 -9.86 -18.92
CA ASN A 179 -1.78 -10.23 -18.44
C ASN A 179 -1.65 -10.78 -17.01
N ALA A 180 -2.39 -10.18 -16.09
CA ALA A 180 -2.45 -10.57 -14.70
C ALA A 180 -3.76 -11.31 -14.40
N PRO A 181 -3.75 -12.30 -13.50
CA PRO A 181 -4.98 -12.77 -12.89
C PRO A 181 -5.58 -11.66 -12.02
N GLU A 182 -6.88 -11.74 -11.77
CA GLU A 182 -7.51 -10.91 -10.73
C GLU A 182 -7.04 -11.39 -9.36
N PHE A 183 -6.63 -10.45 -8.52
CA PHE A 183 -6.28 -10.70 -7.13
C PHE A 183 -7.36 -10.10 -6.23
N GLU A 184 -7.98 -10.96 -5.43
CA GLU A 184 -8.93 -10.50 -4.42
C GLU A 184 -8.20 -10.16 -3.12
N MET A 185 -8.54 -9.01 -2.55
CA MET A 185 -8.04 -8.59 -1.25
C MET A 185 -9.22 -8.40 -0.30
N SER A 186 -9.34 -9.28 0.68
CA SER A 186 -10.37 -9.18 1.71
C SER A 186 -9.80 -9.46 3.10
N ILE A 187 -10.35 -8.78 4.10
CA ILE A 187 -9.93 -8.91 5.49
C ILE A 187 -11.15 -8.94 6.42
N LYS A 188 -11.07 -9.74 7.48
CA LYS A 188 -12.09 -9.75 8.54
C LYS A 188 -11.73 -8.74 9.62
N TRP A 189 -12.46 -7.64 9.66
CA TRP A 189 -12.35 -6.64 10.72
C TRP A 189 -13.62 -6.57 11.56
N ASP A 190 -13.45 -6.30 12.84
CA ASP A 190 -14.50 -5.72 13.66
C ASP A 190 -14.52 -4.20 13.44
N LEU A 191 -15.46 -3.48 14.07
CA LEU A 191 -15.59 -2.03 13.82
C LEU A 191 -14.33 -1.26 14.23
N ASP A 192 -13.68 -1.68 15.32
CA ASP A 192 -12.44 -1.07 15.79
C ASP A 192 -11.30 -1.26 14.78
N GLY A 193 -11.15 -2.48 14.24
CA GLY A 193 -10.18 -2.78 13.19
C GLY A 193 -10.40 -1.92 11.94
N PHE A 194 -11.66 -1.76 11.52
CA PHE A 194 -12.00 -0.89 10.38
C PHE A 194 -11.63 0.57 10.65
N PHE A 195 -12.00 1.14 11.79
CA PHE A 195 -11.66 2.53 12.12
C PHE A 195 -10.15 2.73 12.36
N ASN A 196 -9.44 1.73 12.88
CA ASN A 196 -7.99 1.77 12.95
C ASN A 196 -7.37 1.88 11.56
N PHE A 197 -7.88 1.11 10.58
CA PHE A 197 -7.45 1.20 9.19
C PHE A 197 -7.73 2.60 8.60
N VAL A 198 -8.93 3.14 8.78
CA VAL A 198 -9.31 4.47 8.29
C VAL A 198 -8.46 5.58 8.93
N HIS A 199 -8.08 5.44 10.20
CA HIS A 199 -7.16 6.34 10.90
C HIS A 199 -5.75 6.37 10.25
N THR A 200 -5.38 5.31 9.51
CA THR A 200 -4.12 5.26 8.76
C THR A 200 -4.15 6.05 7.45
N PHE A 201 -5.28 6.64 7.06
CA PHE A 201 -5.33 7.50 5.86
C PHE A 201 -4.68 8.85 6.16
N SER A 202 -3.88 9.35 5.21
CA SER A 202 -3.24 10.66 5.34
C SER A 202 -4.29 11.77 5.46
N ALA A 203 -5.32 11.74 4.63
CA ALA A 203 -6.42 12.70 4.66
C ALA A 203 -7.20 12.68 5.98
N THR A 204 -7.49 11.51 6.55
CA THR A 204 -8.12 11.40 7.88
C THR A 204 -7.29 12.12 8.94
N ARG A 205 -5.98 11.87 8.99
CA ARG A 205 -5.09 12.51 9.98
C ARG A 205 -4.95 14.02 9.75
N GLN A 206 -4.89 14.47 8.51
CA GLN A 206 -4.83 15.89 8.18
C GLN A 206 -6.14 16.60 8.55
N CYS A 207 -7.29 16.00 8.23
CA CYS A 207 -8.61 16.49 8.62
C CYS A 207 -8.73 16.60 10.15
N MET A 208 -8.31 15.57 10.89
CA MET A 208 -8.26 15.62 12.37
C MET A 208 -7.35 16.71 12.91
N GLY A 209 -6.21 16.96 12.24
CA GLY A 209 -5.30 18.05 12.61
C GLY A 209 -5.91 19.44 12.37
N ALA A 210 -6.79 19.57 11.38
CA ALA A 210 -7.40 20.84 11.00
C ALA A 210 -8.70 21.16 11.75
N ILE A 211 -9.62 20.20 11.88
CA ILE A 211 -10.97 20.42 12.45
C ILE A 211 -11.23 19.62 13.73
N GLY A 212 -10.23 18.90 14.23
CA GLY A 212 -10.38 18.00 15.38
C GLY A 212 -10.97 16.64 15.01
N ASN A 213 -11.08 15.75 15.99
CA ASN A 213 -11.50 14.35 15.78
C ASN A 213 -13.00 14.10 15.99
N HIS A 214 -13.82 15.15 16.14
CA HIS A 214 -15.24 14.99 16.45
C HIS A 214 -16.00 14.28 15.32
N PHE A 215 -15.71 14.62 14.05
CA PHE A 215 -16.32 13.95 12.90
C PHE A 215 -16.05 12.43 12.91
N PHE A 216 -14.83 12.04 13.29
CA PHE A 216 -14.43 10.64 13.31
C PHE A 216 -15.08 9.85 14.44
N ALA A 217 -15.17 10.46 15.63
CA ALA A 217 -15.89 9.88 16.75
C ALA A 217 -17.40 9.77 16.47
N TYR A 218 -17.97 10.77 15.81
CA TYR A 218 -19.36 10.76 15.36
C TYR A 218 -19.59 9.65 14.32
N ALA A 219 -18.72 9.56 13.30
CA ALA A 219 -18.77 8.51 12.28
C ALA A 219 -18.71 7.11 12.91
N TYR A 220 -17.81 6.89 13.88
CA TYR A 220 -17.73 5.63 14.62
C TYR A 220 -19.05 5.30 15.33
N SER A 221 -19.64 6.27 16.04
CA SER A 221 -20.91 6.09 16.75
C SER A 221 -22.05 5.71 15.80
N GLU A 222 -22.18 6.40 14.68
CA GLU A 222 -23.25 6.12 13.71
C GLU A 222 -23.04 4.79 12.99
N MET A 223 -21.81 4.51 12.55
CA MET A 223 -21.48 3.22 11.95
C MET A 223 -21.66 2.06 12.93
N ASN A 224 -21.42 2.25 14.23
CA ASN A 224 -21.65 1.22 15.25
C ASN A 224 -23.12 0.78 15.32
N LYS A 225 -24.07 1.71 15.16
CA LYS A 225 -25.50 1.39 15.12
C LYS A 225 -25.85 0.48 13.95
N LEU A 226 -25.19 0.70 12.80
CA LEU A 226 -25.37 -0.08 11.58
C LEU A 226 -24.61 -1.41 11.63
N TRP A 227 -23.46 -1.43 12.31
CA TRP A 227 -22.65 -2.63 12.51
C TRP A 227 -23.35 -3.64 13.42
N GLY A 228 -24.18 -3.16 14.34
CA GLY A 228 -24.93 -3.97 15.31
C GLY A 228 -24.05 -4.34 16.51
N ASN A 229 -23.25 -5.41 16.37
CA ASN A 229 -22.27 -5.81 17.38
C ASN A 229 -20.86 -5.39 16.94
N SER A 230 -20.30 -4.34 17.55
CA SER A 230 -18.96 -3.82 17.21
C SER A 230 -17.83 -4.83 17.23
N LYS A 231 -17.98 -5.96 17.92
CA LYS A 231 -17.00 -7.06 18.01
C LYS A 231 -17.23 -8.18 17.00
N GLU A 232 -18.36 -8.16 16.31
CA GLU A 232 -18.60 -9.06 15.19
C GLU A 232 -17.68 -8.68 14.02
N LYS A 233 -16.89 -9.64 13.57
CA LYS A 233 -16.01 -9.44 12.42
C LYS A 233 -16.80 -9.59 11.13
N LYS A 234 -16.72 -8.59 10.25
CA LYS A 234 -17.29 -8.59 8.91
C LYS A 234 -16.18 -8.63 7.87
N TRP A 235 -16.48 -9.23 6.72
CA TRP A 235 -15.57 -9.18 5.57
C TRP A 235 -15.56 -7.76 5.01
N VAL A 236 -14.36 -7.24 4.79
CA VAL A 236 -14.10 -5.97 4.12
C VAL A 236 -13.26 -6.27 2.90
N SER A 237 -13.84 -6.10 1.72
CA SER A 237 -13.12 -6.17 0.44
C SER A 237 -12.40 -4.85 0.21
N LEU A 238 -11.20 -4.92 -0.34
CA LEU A 238 -10.42 -3.76 -0.73
C LEU A 238 -10.24 -3.82 -2.24
N ASP A 239 -10.62 -2.73 -2.90
CA ASP A 239 -10.44 -2.58 -4.34
C ASP A 239 -8.93 -2.58 -4.66
N PHE A 240 -8.44 -3.74 -5.13
CA PHE A 240 -7.03 -4.03 -5.33
C PHE A 240 -6.66 -3.81 -6.79
N VAL A 241 -5.62 -3.02 -7.01
CA VAL A 241 -5.04 -2.80 -8.34
C VAL A 241 -3.69 -3.48 -8.41
N PHE A 242 -3.45 -4.15 -9.52
CA PHE A 242 -2.18 -4.76 -9.87
C PHE A 242 -1.90 -4.56 -11.35
N TYR A 243 -0.66 -4.27 -11.69
CA TYR A 243 -0.19 -4.41 -13.05
C TYR A 243 1.31 -4.71 -13.09
N ALA A 244 1.74 -5.30 -14.20
CA ALA A 244 3.13 -5.69 -14.43
C ALA A 244 3.51 -5.57 -15.91
N GLY A 245 4.80 -5.44 -16.17
CA GLY A 245 5.35 -5.42 -17.53
C GLY A 245 6.77 -5.94 -17.58
N ALA A 246 7.17 -6.42 -18.74
CA ALA A 246 8.54 -6.84 -19.02
C ALA A 246 9.30 -5.73 -19.76
N PHE A 247 10.52 -5.47 -19.30
CA PHE A 247 11.47 -4.56 -19.95
C PHE A 247 12.05 -5.15 -21.24
#